data_AF-A0A948RE07-F1
#
_entry.id   AF-A0A948RE07-F1
#
_cell.length_a   1.000
_cell.length_b   1.000
_cell.length_c   1.000
_cell.angle_alpha   90.00
_cell.angle_beta   90.00
_cell.angle_gamma   90.00
#
_symmetry.space_group_name_H-M   'P 1'
#
loop_
_entity.id
_entity.type
_entity.pdbx_description
1 polymer ?
#
loop_
_entity_poly.entity_id
_entity_poly.type
_entity_poly.pdbx_seq_one_letter_code
_entity_poly.pdbx_strand_id
1 'polypeptide(L)'
;MVILAGILLAATYLHGQAYSSAASGESVNWSRVAAASSLPASGLAAELPPPKTDTCLHCHVTGEDKNLWTPLARWLVFGTAGLILAFGVYRRASVWVTRAPWKPLTARAAEWVDERYQISEPLSKILKKPVPRYALHWWYCLGGITAFLFVVQGITGIMLAFYYKPSADLAYASIQYIENEVRFGAAIRAIHHWGSNGMIVLCIAHMLRVFIMGAFKPPRELNWASGVVLLILTLVFGFTGYLLPWDQRAYWATTVGTDIAGSIPAIGNLALVFLRVGWNVTDQTLSRFYALHSIVLPLITVAIMGAHFLMVRRQGVKKPL
;
A
#
# COMPACT_ATOMS: atom_id res chain seq x y z
N MET A 1 -14.24 0.52 -11.69
CA MET A 1 -13.19 1.30 -12.38
C MET A 1 -13.70 2.58 -13.05
N VAL A 2 -14.99 2.69 -13.41
CA VAL A 2 -15.53 3.92 -14.05
C VAL A 2 -15.71 5.10 -13.06
N ILE A 3 -16.01 4.83 -11.78
CA ILE A 3 -16.23 5.88 -10.77
C ILE A 3 -14.92 6.57 -10.34
N LEU A 4 -13.80 5.84 -10.31
CA LEU A 4 -12.48 6.38 -9.96
C LEU A 4 -11.88 7.26 -11.07
N ALA A 5 -12.21 7.00 -12.34
CA ALA A 5 -11.81 7.84 -13.46
C ALA A 5 -12.54 9.20 -13.45
N GLY A 6 -13.82 9.24 -13.07
CA GLY A 6 -14.59 10.47 -12.96
C GLY A 6 -14.10 11.43 -11.87
N ILE A 7 -13.64 10.88 -10.73
CA ILE A 7 -13.11 11.68 -9.61
C ILE A 7 -11.72 12.26 -9.94
N LEU A 8 -10.87 11.50 -10.65
CA LEU A 8 -9.57 12.03 -11.10
C LEU A 8 -9.71 13.13 -12.16
N LEU A 9 -10.66 12.99 -13.10
CA LEU A 9 -10.91 14.02 -14.12
C LEU A 9 -11.46 15.32 -13.53
N ALA A 10 -12.34 15.24 -12.52
CA ALA A 10 -12.82 16.42 -11.81
C ALA A 10 -11.72 17.12 -11.00
N ALA A 11 -10.81 16.35 -10.37
CA ALA A 11 -9.69 16.91 -9.63
C ALA A 11 -8.66 17.62 -10.53
N THR A 12 -8.39 17.08 -11.74
CA THR A 12 -7.52 17.75 -12.71
C THR A 12 -8.17 18.98 -13.35
N TYR A 13 -9.49 18.99 -13.54
CA TYR A 13 -10.20 20.15 -14.09
C TYR A 13 -10.24 21.32 -13.10
N LEU A 14 -10.41 21.03 -11.80
CA LEU A 14 -10.38 22.04 -10.74
C LEU A 14 -8.97 22.58 -10.45
N HIS A 15 -7.93 21.76 -10.62
CA HIS A 15 -6.54 22.25 -10.55
C HIS A 15 -6.18 23.15 -11.75
N GLY A 16 -6.74 22.88 -12.94
CA GLY A 16 -6.51 23.70 -14.13
C GLY A 16 -7.06 25.13 -14.04
N GLN A 17 -8.21 25.33 -13.37
CA GLN A 17 -8.79 26.67 -13.22
C GLN A 17 -8.04 27.55 -12.21
N ALA A 18 -7.47 26.96 -11.15
CA ALA A 18 -6.68 27.71 -10.16
C ALA A 18 -5.35 28.25 -10.75
N TYR A 19 -4.76 27.54 -11.72
CA TYR A 19 -3.58 28.03 -12.44
C TYR A 19 -3.92 29.04 -13.54
N SER A 20 -5.12 28.94 -14.16
CA SER A 20 -5.56 29.91 -15.18
C SER A 20 -5.87 31.30 -14.61
N SER A 21 -6.33 31.40 -13.35
CA SER A 21 -6.58 32.70 -12.70
C SER A 21 -5.31 33.41 -12.20
N ALA A 22 -4.19 32.69 -12.10
CA ALA A 22 -2.87 33.27 -11.79
C ALA A 22 -2.09 33.68 -13.05
N ALA A 23 -2.59 33.34 -14.25
CA ALA A 23 -1.94 33.58 -15.54
C ALA A 23 -2.62 34.67 -16.39
N SER A 24 -3.65 35.36 -15.88
CA SER A 24 -4.09 36.65 -16.45
C SER A 24 -3.20 37.75 -15.90
N GLY A 25 -2.05 37.95 -16.56
CA GLY A 25 -1.12 39.01 -16.24
C GLY A 25 -1.74 40.39 -16.42
N GLU A 26 -2.15 41.03 -15.33
CA GLU A 26 -1.98 42.47 -15.23
C GLU A 26 -0.49 42.72 -14.99
N SER A 27 0.23 42.95 -16.09
CA SER A 27 1.60 43.43 -16.04
C SER A 27 1.60 44.80 -15.37
N VAL A 28 2.15 44.90 -14.16
CA VAL A 28 2.50 46.20 -13.56
C VAL A 28 3.46 46.90 -14.52
N ASN A 29 3.00 48.02 -15.11
CA ASN A 29 3.78 48.77 -16.06
C ASN A 29 4.81 49.65 -15.33
N TRP A 30 6.00 49.10 -15.09
CA TRP A 30 7.13 49.77 -14.44
C TRP A 30 7.63 51.03 -15.18
N SER A 31 7.23 51.25 -16.43
CA SER A 31 7.57 52.48 -17.16
C SER A 31 6.85 53.74 -16.67
N ARG A 32 5.77 53.61 -15.87
CA ARG A 32 5.09 54.76 -15.23
C ARG A 32 5.64 55.13 -13.85
N VAL A 33 6.37 54.24 -13.19
CA VAL A 33 7.02 54.52 -11.89
C VAL A 33 8.38 55.20 -12.10
N ALA A 34 9.06 54.94 -13.23
CA ALA A 34 10.32 55.59 -13.58
C ALA A 34 10.16 57.05 -14.06
N ALA A 35 8.97 57.47 -14.51
CA ALA A 35 8.70 58.81 -15.03
C ALA A 35 8.58 59.92 -13.96
N ALA A 36 8.66 59.59 -12.67
CA ALA A 36 8.66 60.58 -11.58
C ALA A 36 10.08 60.96 -11.08
N SER A 37 11.14 60.47 -11.74
CA SER A 37 12.53 60.66 -11.30
C SER A 37 13.43 61.39 -12.30
N SER A 38 12.85 62.07 -13.29
CA SER A 38 13.60 62.87 -14.27
C SER A 38 12.98 64.26 -14.44
N LEU A 39 13.31 65.19 -13.53
CA LEU A 39 13.26 66.62 -13.84
C LEU A 39 14.69 67.10 -14.11
N PRO A 40 14.92 67.92 -15.17
CA PRO A 40 16.25 68.15 -15.70
C PRO A 40 17.01 69.19 -14.87
N ALA A 41 18.24 68.84 -14.50
CA ALA A 41 19.23 69.76 -13.97
C ALA A 41 19.92 70.49 -15.14
N SER A 42 19.40 71.66 -15.52
CA SER A 42 20.16 72.64 -16.30
C SER A 42 19.51 74.01 -16.20
N GLY A 43 20.08 74.90 -15.40
CA GLY A 43 19.72 76.32 -15.42
C GLY A 43 19.97 77.03 -14.10
N LEU A 44 20.92 77.95 -14.14
CA LEU A 44 21.18 79.04 -13.19
C LEU A 44 22.00 78.69 -11.93
N ALA A 45 23.31 78.80 -12.13
CA ALA A 45 24.24 79.31 -11.14
C ALA A 45 23.68 80.57 -10.47
N ALA A 46 23.55 80.52 -9.15
CA ALA A 46 23.57 81.68 -8.28
C ALA A 46 24.54 81.34 -7.14
N GLU A 47 25.72 81.96 -7.23
CA GLU A 47 26.82 81.86 -6.28
C GLU A 47 26.38 82.43 -4.93
N LEU A 48 26.36 81.62 -3.87
CA LEU A 48 26.09 82.08 -2.51
C LEU A 48 27.32 81.85 -1.61
N PRO A 49 27.75 82.90 -0.86
CA PRO A 49 29.00 82.90 -0.11
C PRO A 49 28.99 81.98 1.13
N PRO A 50 30.17 81.60 1.66
CA PRO A 50 30.31 80.53 2.65
C PRO A 50 29.59 80.81 3.99
N PRO A 51 29.09 79.76 4.68
CA PRO A 51 28.26 79.89 5.88
C PRO A 51 29.04 80.36 7.11
N LYS A 52 28.49 81.37 7.80
CA LYS A 52 28.90 81.80 9.16
C LYS A 52 28.35 80.81 10.21
N THR A 53 29.21 80.33 11.09
CA THR A 53 28.85 79.51 12.25
C THR A 53 28.50 80.41 13.44
N ASP A 54 27.25 80.41 13.89
CA ASP A 54 26.85 80.99 15.18
C ASP A 54 26.41 79.88 16.16
N THR A 55 26.98 79.95 17.36
CA THR A 55 26.91 78.98 18.46
C THR A 55 25.68 79.16 19.36
N CYS A 56 25.04 78.04 19.71
CA CYS A 56 24.12 77.79 20.83
C CYS A 56 22.62 78.16 20.69
N LEU A 57 21.77 77.14 20.47
CA LEU A 57 20.30 77.22 20.33
C LEU A 57 19.52 76.73 21.58
N HIS A 58 20.18 76.42 22.70
CA HIS A 58 19.54 75.75 23.84
C HIS A 58 19.60 76.52 25.17
N CYS A 59 18.95 77.69 25.22
CA CYS A 59 18.61 78.35 26.48
C CYS A 59 17.19 78.95 26.42
N HIS A 60 16.16 78.22 26.85
CA HIS A 60 14.94 78.72 27.51
C HIS A 60 13.88 77.61 27.59
N VAL A 61 13.62 77.02 28.77
CA VAL A 61 12.28 76.69 29.32
C VAL A 61 12.49 76.26 30.80
N THR A 62 11.94 77.01 31.75
CA THR A 62 11.71 76.55 33.13
C THR A 62 10.36 77.04 33.64
N GLY A 63 9.46 76.12 33.99
CA GLY A 63 8.26 76.39 34.82
C GLY A 63 7.12 75.38 34.70
N GLU A 64 6.74 74.76 35.84
CA GLU A 64 5.36 74.54 36.34
C GLU A 64 4.84 73.08 36.48
N ASP A 65 4.95 72.52 37.70
CA ASP A 65 4.65 71.13 38.07
C ASP A 65 3.78 70.99 39.35
N LYS A 66 2.54 71.51 39.32
CA LYS A 66 1.55 71.38 40.43
C LYS A 66 0.27 70.57 40.13
N ASN A 67 0.25 69.71 39.12
CA ASN A 67 -0.94 68.90 38.79
C ASN A 67 -0.85 67.45 39.31
N LEU A 68 -1.97 66.92 39.81
CA LEU A 68 -2.14 65.51 40.26
C LEU A 68 -1.76 64.48 39.18
N TRP A 69 -1.80 64.91 37.93
CA TRP A 69 -1.16 64.26 36.79
C TRP A 69 0.33 64.59 36.73
N THR A 70 1.05 64.26 37.80
CA THR A 70 2.50 64.30 37.77
C THR A 70 2.99 63.32 36.71
N PRO A 71 4.16 63.54 36.09
CA PRO A 71 4.75 62.58 35.17
C PRO A 71 4.75 61.16 35.74
N LEU A 72 5.04 61.00 37.04
CA LEU A 72 5.05 59.72 37.74
C LEU A 72 3.66 59.05 37.82
N ALA A 73 2.60 59.82 38.09
CA ALA A 73 1.23 59.27 38.13
C ALA A 73 0.76 58.75 36.76
N ARG A 74 1.18 59.40 35.66
CA ARG A 74 0.95 58.92 34.28
C ARG A 74 1.61 57.56 34.06
N TRP A 75 2.88 57.44 34.42
CA TRP A 75 3.65 56.20 34.24
C TRP A 75 3.10 55.04 35.08
N LEU A 76 2.56 55.29 36.28
CA LEU A 76 1.97 54.24 37.11
C LEU A 76 0.66 53.69 36.54
N VAL A 77 -0.27 54.54 36.09
CA VAL A 77 -1.56 54.08 35.57
C VAL A 77 -1.40 53.42 34.20
N PHE A 78 -0.70 54.07 33.28
CA PHE A 78 -0.46 53.51 31.93
C PHE A 78 0.52 52.33 31.97
N GLY A 79 1.50 52.35 32.87
CA GLY A 79 2.44 51.25 33.07
C GLY A 79 1.77 49.99 33.61
N THR A 80 0.92 50.10 34.63
CA THR A 80 0.21 48.92 35.19
C THR A 80 -0.83 48.37 34.23
N ALA A 81 -1.62 49.21 33.56
CA ALA A 81 -2.54 48.78 32.51
C ALA A 81 -1.80 48.13 31.32
N GLY A 82 -0.65 48.69 30.91
CA GLY A 82 0.21 48.13 29.88
C GLY A 82 0.78 46.75 30.26
N LEU A 83 1.21 46.57 31.51
CA LEU A 83 1.70 45.28 32.01
C LEU A 83 0.60 44.21 32.05
N ILE A 84 -0.63 44.55 32.46
CA ILE A 84 -1.76 43.62 32.47
C ILE A 84 -2.12 43.19 31.05
N LEU A 85 -2.17 44.12 30.10
CA LEU A 85 -2.42 43.81 28.69
C LEU A 85 -1.28 42.97 28.09
N ALA A 86 -0.02 43.34 28.33
CA ALA A 86 1.13 42.59 27.88
C ALA A 86 1.14 41.15 28.45
N PHE A 87 0.84 40.99 29.75
CA PHE A 87 0.71 39.69 30.38
C PHE A 87 -0.47 38.89 29.83
N GLY A 88 -1.62 39.53 29.57
CA GLY A 88 -2.79 38.91 28.96
C GLY A 88 -2.53 38.43 27.53
N VAL A 89 -1.85 39.24 26.71
CA VAL A 89 -1.43 38.89 25.35
C VAL A 89 -0.39 37.78 25.38
N TYR A 90 0.60 37.85 26.28
CA TYR A 90 1.59 36.80 26.48
C TYR A 90 0.95 35.46 26.89
N ARG A 91 0.02 35.48 27.84
CA ARG A 91 -0.70 34.29 28.29
C ARG A 91 -1.59 33.72 27.19
N ARG A 92 -2.25 34.55 26.39
CA ARG A 92 -3.05 34.08 25.25
C ARG A 92 -2.15 33.51 24.15
N ALA A 93 -1.07 34.19 23.79
CA ALA A 93 -0.12 33.74 22.78
C ALA A 93 0.56 32.42 23.18
N SER A 94 0.94 32.26 24.46
CA SER A 94 1.52 31.02 24.95
C SER A 94 0.58 29.82 24.87
N VAL A 95 -0.75 30.00 25.00
CA VAL A 95 -1.73 28.91 24.76
C VAL A 95 -1.74 28.46 23.30
N TRP A 96 -1.57 29.37 22.34
CA TRP A 96 -1.49 29.02 20.92
C TRP A 96 -0.17 28.34 20.55
N VAL A 97 0.92 28.72 21.22
CA VAL A 97 2.26 28.11 21.03
C VAL A 97 2.37 26.73 21.69
N THR A 98 1.67 26.51 22.82
CA THR A 98 1.70 25.24 23.56
C THR A 98 0.60 24.26 23.18
N ARG A 99 -0.33 24.65 22.31
CA ARG A 99 -1.38 23.74 21.83
C ARG A 99 -0.74 22.63 21.00
N ALA A 100 -0.89 21.39 21.48
CA ALA A 100 -0.48 20.22 20.71
C ALA A 100 -1.14 20.28 19.31
N PRO A 101 -0.38 20.08 18.23
CA PRO A 101 -0.93 20.10 16.88
C PRO A 101 -2.04 19.05 16.78
N TRP A 102 -3.12 19.39 16.08
CA TRP A 102 -4.21 18.44 15.85
C TRP A 102 -3.66 17.25 15.05
N LYS A 103 -3.66 16.06 15.67
CA LYS A 103 -3.34 14.81 14.99
C LYS A 103 -4.64 14.18 14.47
N PRO A 104 -4.70 13.75 13.21
CA PRO A 104 -5.87 13.03 12.71
C PRO A 104 -6.07 11.75 13.52
N LEU A 105 -7.32 11.28 13.61
CA LEU A 105 -7.67 10.06 14.35
C LEU A 105 -6.82 8.85 13.93
N THR A 106 -6.45 8.77 12.66
CA THR A 106 -5.56 7.72 12.12
C THR A 106 -4.16 7.74 12.72
N ALA A 107 -3.56 8.93 12.86
CA ALA A 107 -2.22 9.07 13.45
C ALA A 107 -2.24 8.74 14.95
N ARG A 108 -3.28 9.18 15.68
CA ARG A 108 -3.44 8.86 17.10
C ARG A 108 -3.66 7.36 17.32
N ALA A 109 -4.48 6.73 16.48
CA ALA A 109 -4.69 5.29 16.53
C ALA A 109 -3.41 4.52 16.21
N ALA A 110 -2.65 4.93 15.20
CA ALA A 110 -1.37 4.31 14.86
C ALA A 110 -0.35 4.43 16.00
N GLU A 111 -0.21 5.61 16.60
CA GLU A 111 0.66 5.82 17.78
C GLU A 111 0.23 4.95 18.97
N TRP A 112 -1.07 4.87 19.26
CA TRP A 112 -1.61 4.05 20.36
C TRP A 112 -1.36 2.55 20.17
N VAL A 113 -1.48 2.07 18.92
CA VAL A 113 -1.17 0.67 18.55
C VAL A 113 0.32 0.43 18.67
N ASP A 114 1.14 1.35 18.17
CA ASP A 114 2.59 1.21 18.17
C ASP A 114 3.18 1.25 19.59
N GLU A 115 2.64 2.10 20.46
CA GLU A 115 3.02 2.16 21.87
C GLU A 115 2.81 0.81 22.59
N ARG A 116 1.76 0.05 22.23
CA ARG A 116 1.43 -1.23 22.86
C ARG A 116 2.12 -2.43 22.25
N TYR A 117 2.22 -2.45 20.93
CA TYR A 117 2.62 -3.64 20.18
C TYR A 117 3.94 -3.48 19.44
N GLN A 118 4.53 -2.29 19.41
CA GLN A 118 5.83 -1.98 18.80
C GLN A 118 5.97 -2.52 17.37
N ILE A 119 4.92 -2.35 16.56
CA ILE A 119 4.79 -2.96 15.22
C ILE A 119 5.53 -2.13 14.17
N SER A 120 5.69 -0.82 14.37
CA SER A 120 6.23 0.10 13.37
C SER A 120 7.67 -0.22 12.99
N GLU A 121 8.51 -0.58 13.96
CA GLU A 121 9.93 -0.88 13.69
C GLU A 121 10.10 -2.18 12.88
N PRO A 122 9.54 -3.35 13.28
CA PRO A 122 9.57 -4.56 12.46
C PRO A 122 8.97 -4.34 11.06
N LEU A 123 7.84 -3.64 10.97
CA LEU A 123 7.15 -3.40 9.72
C LEU A 123 7.97 -2.48 8.79
N SER A 124 8.55 -1.41 9.32
CA SER A 124 9.39 -0.49 8.53
C SER A 124 10.66 -1.18 8.03
N LYS A 125 11.26 -2.05 8.85
CA LYS A 125 12.38 -2.91 8.44
C LYS A 125 11.96 -3.89 7.34
N ILE A 126 10.71 -4.37 7.39
CA ILE A 126 10.13 -5.21 6.33
C ILE A 126 10.02 -4.45 5.01
N LEU A 127 9.37 -3.28 5.03
CA LEU A 127 9.02 -2.49 3.86
C LEU A 127 10.21 -1.76 3.22
N LYS A 128 11.17 -1.28 4.01
CA LYS A 128 12.30 -0.45 3.53
C LYS A 128 13.50 -1.26 3.02
N LYS A 129 13.39 -2.59 2.91
CA LYS A 129 14.51 -3.42 2.43
C LYS A 129 14.82 -3.07 0.97
N PRO A 130 16.05 -2.62 0.64
CA PRO A 130 16.36 -2.19 -0.72
C PRO A 130 16.33 -3.39 -1.67
N VAL A 131 15.76 -3.17 -2.86
CA VAL A 131 15.75 -4.14 -3.95
C VAL A 131 16.93 -3.84 -4.88
N PRO A 132 17.82 -4.80 -5.16
CA PRO A 132 18.91 -4.59 -6.10
C PRO A 132 18.41 -4.22 -7.50
N ARG A 133 19.13 -3.33 -8.22
CA ARG A 133 18.70 -2.85 -9.56
C ARG A 133 18.48 -3.99 -10.57
N TYR A 134 19.30 -5.04 -10.53
CA TYR A 134 19.15 -6.21 -11.41
C TYR A 134 17.88 -7.03 -11.13
N ALA A 135 17.26 -6.87 -9.97
CA ALA A 135 16.04 -7.58 -9.60
C ALA A 135 14.77 -6.84 -10.03
N LEU A 136 14.90 -5.70 -10.70
CA LEU A 136 13.77 -4.90 -11.21
C LEU A 136 13.24 -5.39 -12.56
N HIS A 137 13.89 -6.38 -13.19
CA HIS A 137 13.39 -6.96 -14.43
C HIS A 137 12.13 -7.80 -14.20
N TRP A 138 11.20 -7.77 -15.16
CA TRP A 138 9.88 -8.40 -15.02
C TRP A 138 9.92 -9.91 -14.73
N TRP A 139 10.95 -10.64 -15.21
CA TRP A 139 11.08 -12.08 -14.94
C TRP A 139 11.46 -12.41 -13.48
N TYR A 140 11.89 -11.43 -12.68
CA TYR A 140 12.01 -11.59 -11.22
C TYR A 140 10.64 -11.55 -10.52
N CYS A 141 9.60 -11.04 -11.19
CA CYS A 141 8.25 -10.95 -10.63
C CYS A 141 7.47 -12.27 -10.74
N LEU A 142 7.94 -13.27 -11.51
CA LEU A 142 7.22 -14.53 -11.75
C LEU A 142 6.78 -15.24 -10.45
N GLY A 143 7.65 -15.28 -9.44
CA GLY A 143 7.31 -15.86 -8.13
C GLY A 143 6.26 -15.04 -7.39
N GLY A 144 6.34 -13.71 -7.46
CA GLY A 144 5.34 -12.81 -6.88
C GLY A 144 3.98 -12.89 -7.57
N ILE A 145 3.95 -13.01 -8.91
CA ILE A 145 2.71 -13.19 -9.68
C ILE A 145 2.08 -14.56 -9.33
N THR A 146 2.89 -15.61 -9.19
CA THR A 146 2.40 -16.93 -8.75
C THR A 146 1.75 -16.86 -7.35
N ALA A 147 2.40 -16.16 -6.40
CA ALA A 147 1.84 -15.94 -5.06
C ALA A 147 0.56 -15.09 -5.09
N PHE A 148 0.50 -14.08 -5.96
CA PHE A 148 -0.71 -13.29 -6.17
C PHE A 148 -1.86 -14.15 -6.71
N LEU A 149 -1.59 -15.02 -7.70
CA LEU A 149 -2.61 -15.94 -8.22
C LEU A 149 -3.08 -16.92 -7.14
N PHE A 150 -2.22 -17.40 -6.26
CA PHE A 150 -2.63 -18.21 -5.11
C PHE A 150 -3.63 -17.45 -4.21
N VAL A 151 -3.41 -16.16 -3.93
CA VAL A 151 -4.38 -15.33 -3.19
C VAL A 151 -5.70 -15.19 -3.95
N VAL A 152 -5.65 -14.97 -5.27
CA VAL A 152 -6.86 -14.94 -6.12
C VAL A 152 -7.60 -16.26 -6.06
N GLN A 153 -6.91 -17.41 -6.11
CA GLN A 153 -7.49 -18.73 -5.96
C GLN A 153 -8.16 -18.91 -4.59
N GLY A 154 -7.51 -18.46 -3.51
CA GLY A 154 -8.10 -18.51 -2.16
C GLY A 154 -9.40 -17.70 -2.07
N ILE A 155 -9.40 -16.45 -2.54
CA ILE A 155 -10.59 -15.58 -2.49
C ILE A 155 -11.71 -16.17 -3.35
N THR A 156 -11.44 -16.49 -4.61
CA THR A 156 -12.46 -17.04 -5.52
C THR A 156 -12.94 -18.43 -5.08
N GLY A 157 -12.07 -19.26 -4.52
CA GLY A 157 -12.42 -20.58 -3.98
C GLY A 157 -13.37 -20.47 -2.79
N ILE A 158 -13.13 -19.55 -1.86
CA ILE A 158 -14.04 -19.26 -0.74
C ILE A 158 -15.41 -18.78 -1.27
N MET A 159 -15.41 -17.90 -2.27
CA MET A 159 -16.66 -17.42 -2.88
C MET A 159 -17.47 -18.56 -3.51
N LEU A 160 -16.81 -19.50 -4.21
CA LEU A 160 -17.47 -20.68 -4.80
C LEU A 160 -17.96 -21.65 -3.72
N ALA A 161 -17.23 -21.80 -2.62
CA ALA A 161 -17.58 -22.68 -1.51
C ALA A 161 -18.90 -22.32 -0.83
N PHE A 162 -19.36 -21.05 -0.90
CA PHE A 162 -20.67 -20.67 -0.39
C PHE A 162 -21.85 -21.30 -1.14
N TYR A 163 -21.65 -21.74 -2.38
CA TYR A 163 -22.72 -22.26 -3.25
C TYR A 163 -22.53 -23.74 -3.62
N TYR A 164 -21.28 -24.21 -3.65
CA TYR A 164 -20.93 -25.56 -4.05
C TYR A 164 -21.42 -26.62 -3.05
N LYS A 165 -21.97 -27.73 -3.56
CA LYS A 165 -22.42 -28.88 -2.74
C LYS A 165 -21.55 -30.11 -3.02
N PRO A 166 -20.72 -30.58 -2.08
CA PRO A 166 -19.80 -31.70 -2.28
C PRO A 166 -20.52 -33.06 -2.15
N SER A 167 -21.49 -33.34 -3.02
CA SER A 167 -22.15 -34.63 -3.14
C SER A 167 -22.34 -35.00 -4.61
N ALA A 168 -22.16 -36.26 -4.98
CA ALA A 168 -22.23 -36.78 -6.33
C ALA A 168 -23.53 -36.40 -7.06
N ASP A 169 -24.66 -36.40 -6.35
CA ASP A 169 -25.97 -36.07 -6.92
C ASP A 169 -26.16 -34.56 -7.17
N LEU A 170 -25.47 -33.72 -6.38
CA LEU A 170 -25.70 -32.27 -6.34
C LEU A 170 -24.52 -31.44 -6.84
N ALA A 171 -23.33 -32.01 -6.99
CA ALA A 171 -22.10 -31.28 -7.30
C ALA A 171 -22.20 -30.60 -8.66
N TYR A 172 -22.52 -31.36 -9.70
CA TYR A 172 -22.68 -30.81 -11.05
C TYR A 172 -23.82 -29.79 -11.12
N ALA A 173 -24.97 -30.10 -10.50
CA ALA A 173 -26.11 -29.17 -10.43
C ALA A 173 -25.75 -27.86 -9.71
N SER A 174 -24.94 -27.92 -8.64
CA SER A 174 -24.48 -26.73 -7.92
C SER A 174 -23.53 -25.87 -8.76
N ILE A 175 -22.71 -26.49 -9.63
CA ILE A 175 -21.88 -25.76 -10.59
C ILE A 175 -22.77 -25.05 -11.63
N GLN A 176 -23.77 -25.73 -12.18
CA GLN A 176 -24.72 -25.11 -13.11
C GLN A 176 -25.47 -23.94 -12.46
N TYR A 177 -25.85 -24.07 -11.19
CA TYR A 177 -26.46 -22.98 -10.43
C TYR A 177 -25.50 -21.78 -10.29
N ILE A 178 -24.23 -22.01 -9.96
CA ILE A 178 -23.21 -20.95 -9.89
C ILE A 178 -23.03 -20.25 -11.24
N GLU A 179 -23.05 -20.99 -12.35
CA GLU A 179 -22.87 -20.42 -13.68
C GLU A 179 -24.06 -19.58 -14.14
N ASN A 180 -25.28 -20.07 -13.91
CA ASN A 180 -26.47 -19.52 -14.54
C ASN A 180 -27.26 -18.56 -13.64
N GLU A 181 -27.30 -18.83 -12.32
CA GLU A 181 -28.21 -18.14 -11.40
C GLU A 181 -27.48 -17.15 -10.48
N VAL A 182 -26.23 -17.45 -10.09
CA VAL A 182 -25.46 -16.59 -9.19
C VAL A 182 -24.92 -15.38 -9.94
N ARG A 183 -25.22 -14.18 -9.45
CA ARG A 183 -24.71 -12.93 -10.04
C ARG A 183 -23.17 -12.91 -10.02
N PHE A 184 -22.56 -12.77 -11.20
CA PHE A 184 -21.12 -12.90 -11.45
C PHE A 184 -20.53 -14.29 -11.17
N GLY A 185 -21.33 -15.32 -10.90
CA GLY A 185 -20.84 -16.66 -10.56
C GLY A 185 -20.04 -17.31 -11.69
N ALA A 186 -20.52 -17.23 -12.94
CA ALA A 186 -19.75 -17.66 -14.11
C ALA A 186 -18.37 -16.97 -14.23
N ALA A 187 -18.32 -15.67 -13.97
CA ALA A 187 -17.06 -14.91 -14.01
C ALA A 187 -16.09 -15.34 -12.90
N ILE A 188 -16.58 -15.51 -11.67
CA ILE A 188 -15.77 -15.98 -10.53
C ILE A 188 -15.23 -17.37 -10.81
N ARG A 189 -16.06 -18.29 -11.31
CA ARG A 189 -15.64 -19.64 -11.70
C ARG A 189 -14.61 -19.60 -12.82
N ALA A 190 -14.78 -18.75 -13.83
CA ALA A 190 -13.81 -18.56 -14.89
C ALA A 190 -12.47 -18.03 -14.37
N ILE A 191 -12.48 -17.05 -13.46
CA ILE A 191 -11.26 -16.54 -12.83
C ILE A 191 -10.57 -17.63 -12.01
N HIS A 192 -11.33 -18.43 -11.25
CA HIS A 192 -10.78 -19.56 -10.50
C HIS A 192 -10.11 -20.57 -11.45
N HIS A 193 -10.82 -21.02 -12.48
CA HIS A 193 -10.31 -21.98 -13.46
C HIS A 193 -9.07 -21.47 -14.23
N TRP A 194 -9.16 -20.29 -14.85
CA TRP A 194 -8.04 -19.72 -15.62
C TRP A 194 -6.88 -19.28 -14.75
N GLY A 195 -7.17 -18.79 -13.53
CA GLY A 195 -6.15 -18.43 -12.56
C GLY A 195 -5.36 -19.65 -12.07
N SER A 196 -6.00 -20.82 -11.94
CA SER A 196 -5.33 -22.08 -11.59
C SER A 196 -4.36 -22.52 -12.68
N ASN A 197 -4.82 -22.52 -13.94
CA ASN A 197 -3.97 -22.82 -15.10
C ASN A 197 -2.78 -21.83 -15.21
N GLY A 198 -3.05 -20.53 -15.05
CA GLY A 198 -2.02 -19.50 -15.04
C GLY A 198 -1.02 -19.69 -13.90
N MET A 199 -1.47 -20.09 -12.71
CA MET A 199 -0.62 -20.35 -11.56
C MET A 199 0.35 -21.50 -11.83
N ILE A 200 -0.11 -22.61 -12.42
CA ILE A 200 0.76 -23.75 -12.79
C ILE A 200 1.84 -23.30 -13.78
N VAL A 201 1.44 -22.61 -14.86
CA VAL A 201 2.38 -22.14 -15.90
C VAL A 201 3.42 -21.17 -15.31
N LEU A 202 2.99 -20.20 -14.50
CA LEU A 202 3.89 -19.22 -13.89
C LEU A 202 4.77 -19.82 -12.80
N CYS A 203 4.29 -20.83 -12.06
CA CYS A 203 5.10 -21.59 -11.12
C CYS A 203 6.25 -22.31 -11.85
N ILE A 204 5.94 -22.99 -12.97
CA ILE A 204 6.95 -23.65 -13.81
C ILE A 204 7.93 -22.62 -14.38
N ALA A 205 7.44 -21.50 -14.93
CA ALA A 205 8.30 -20.43 -15.45
C ALA A 205 9.21 -19.84 -14.36
N HIS A 206 8.70 -19.68 -13.14
CA HIS A 206 9.49 -19.26 -11.99
C HIS A 206 10.60 -20.27 -11.65
N MET A 207 10.28 -21.56 -11.64
CA MET A 207 11.24 -22.64 -11.40
C MET A 207 12.34 -22.66 -12.46
N LEU A 208 11.97 -22.58 -13.75
CA LEU A 208 12.92 -22.51 -14.86
C LEU A 208 13.85 -21.33 -14.73
N ARG A 209 13.33 -20.14 -14.40
CA ARG A 209 14.14 -18.95 -14.18
C ARG A 209 15.10 -19.12 -13.00
N VAL A 210 14.69 -19.74 -11.89
CA VAL A 210 15.57 -20.00 -10.73
C VAL A 210 16.69 -20.98 -11.11
N PHE A 211 16.37 -21.98 -11.94
CA PHE A 211 17.32 -22.96 -12.45
C PHE A 211 18.35 -22.34 -13.40
N ILE A 212 17.90 -21.66 -14.48
CA ILE A 212 18.76 -21.02 -15.48
C ILE A 212 19.70 -19.99 -14.82
N MET A 213 19.20 -19.22 -13.84
CA MET A 213 19.99 -18.20 -13.15
C MET A 213 20.92 -18.79 -12.08
N GLY A 214 20.89 -20.11 -11.84
CA GLY A 214 21.67 -20.78 -10.79
C GLY A 214 21.36 -20.27 -9.38
N ALA A 215 20.14 -19.83 -9.12
CA ALA A 215 19.74 -19.22 -7.85
C ALA A 215 19.49 -20.24 -6.73
N PHE A 216 19.40 -21.52 -7.06
CA PHE A 216 19.31 -22.64 -6.11
C PHE A 216 20.66 -23.00 -5.45
N LYS A 217 21.78 -22.50 -5.96
CA LYS A 217 23.13 -22.75 -5.42
C LYS A 217 23.31 -22.24 -3.97
N PRO A 218 24.31 -22.74 -3.22
CA PRO A 218 24.57 -22.32 -1.85
C PRO A 218 24.52 -20.80 -1.64
N PRO A 219 23.90 -20.30 -0.55
CA PRO A 219 23.26 -21.01 0.58
C PRO A 219 21.72 -21.19 0.44
N ARG A 220 21.17 -21.27 -0.78
CA ARG A 220 19.72 -21.25 -1.08
C ARG A 220 19.10 -22.62 -1.37
N GLU A 221 19.76 -23.71 -0.99
CA GLU A 221 19.34 -25.08 -1.29
C GLU A 221 17.99 -25.42 -0.65
N LEU A 222 17.79 -25.04 0.62
CA LEU A 222 16.52 -25.24 1.32
C LEU A 222 15.38 -24.41 0.72
N ASN A 223 15.70 -23.25 0.15
CA ASN A 223 14.72 -22.42 -0.54
C ASN A 223 14.31 -23.04 -1.89
N TRP A 224 15.25 -23.71 -2.57
CA TRP A 224 14.93 -24.51 -3.75
C TRP A 224 14.07 -25.72 -3.39
N ALA A 225 14.43 -26.47 -2.34
CA ALA A 225 13.66 -27.61 -1.88
C ALA A 225 12.22 -27.24 -1.52
N SER A 226 12.01 -26.13 -0.80
CA SER A 226 10.65 -25.64 -0.53
C SER A 226 9.90 -25.21 -1.79
N GLY A 227 10.59 -24.64 -2.78
CA GLY A 227 10.02 -24.34 -4.11
C GLY A 227 9.56 -25.59 -4.85
N VAL A 228 10.33 -26.68 -4.82
CA VAL A 228 9.94 -27.98 -5.39
C VAL A 228 8.70 -28.53 -4.70
N VAL A 229 8.65 -28.48 -3.37
CA VAL A 229 7.45 -28.92 -2.61
C VAL A 229 6.23 -28.07 -2.96
N LEU A 230 6.38 -26.75 -3.10
CA LEU A 230 5.29 -25.85 -3.53
C LEU A 230 4.82 -26.14 -4.96
N LEU A 231 5.72 -26.51 -5.88
CA LEU A 231 5.34 -26.95 -7.22
C LEU A 231 4.48 -28.22 -7.16
N ILE A 232 4.90 -29.21 -6.38
CA ILE A 232 4.13 -30.45 -6.19
C ILE A 232 2.75 -30.14 -5.59
N LEU A 233 2.68 -29.31 -4.55
CA LEU A 233 1.40 -28.89 -3.95
C LEU A 233 0.50 -28.17 -4.96
N THR A 234 1.07 -27.33 -5.83
CA THR A 234 0.32 -26.62 -6.89
C THR A 234 -0.29 -27.60 -7.90
N LEU A 235 0.45 -28.65 -8.29
CA LEU A 235 -0.07 -29.71 -9.15
C LEU A 235 -1.16 -30.53 -8.46
N VAL A 236 -0.99 -30.83 -7.16
CA VAL A 236 -2.00 -31.52 -6.35
C VAL A 236 -3.27 -30.69 -6.19
N PHE A 237 -3.16 -29.35 -6.07
CA PHE A 237 -4.32 -28.45 -6.14
C PHE A 237 -5.05 -28.57 -7.47
N GLY A 238 -4.31 -28.51 -8.58
CA GLY A 238 -4.88 -28.66 -9.92
C GLY A 238 -5.66 -29.97 -10.06
N PHE A 239 -5.09 -31.08 -9.62
CA PHE A 239 -5.74 -32.39 -9.65
C PHE A 239 -6.96 -32.48 -8.75
N THR A 240 -6.83 -32.08 -7.48
CA THR A 240 -7.93 -32.18 -6.51
C THR A 240 -9.09 -31.26 -6.86
N GLY A 241 -8.83 -30.06 -7.39
CA GLY A 241 -9.86 -29.11 -7.82
C GLY A 241 -10.56 -29.53 -9.11
N TYR A 242 -9.85 -30.20 -10.01
CA TYR A 242 -10.42 -30.71 -11.28
C TYR A 242 -11.54 -31.73 -11.06
N LEU A 243 -11.54 -32.44 -9.92
CA LEU A 243 -12.59 -33.40 -9.58
C LEU A 243 -13.94 -32.76 -9.22
N LEU A 244 -13.93 -31.57 -8.62
CA LEU A 244 -15.10 -30.97 -7.96
C LEU A 244 -16.32 -30.77 -8.87
N PRO A 245 -16.19 -30.45 -10.18
CA PRO A 245 -17.35 -30.33 -11.05
C PRO A 245 -18.16 -31.62 -11.21
N TRP A 246 -17.55 -32.78 -10.96
CA TRP A 246 -18.19 -34.10 -11.06
C TRP A 246 -18.83 -34.38 -12.43
N ASP A 247 -18.19 -33.93 -13.51
CA ASP A 247 -18.55 -34.28 -14.87
C ASP A 247 -17.83 -35.57 -15.32
N GLN A 248 -18.20 -36.09 -16.51
CA GLN A 248 -17.64 -37.35 -17.02
C GLN A 248 -16.10 -37.31 -17.12
N ARG A 249 -15.53 -36.16 -17.47
CA ARG A 249 -14.08 -35.98 -17.61
C ARG A 249 -13.39 -35.97 -16.26
N ALA A 250 -13.92 -35.21 -15.30
CA ALA A 250 -13.41 -35.16 -13.93
C ALA A 250 -13.44 -36.53 -13.24
N TYR A 251 -14.53 -37.28 -13.39
CA TYR A 251 -14.69 -38.61 -12.81
C TYR A 251 -13.61 -39.58 -13.34
N TRP A 252 -13.47 -39.73 -14.66
CA TRP A 252 -12.49 -40.65 -15.24
C TRP A 252 -11.04 -40.19 -15.05
N ALA A 253 -10.78 -38.89 -15.14
CA ALA A 253 -9.45 -38.35 -14.83
C ALA A 253 -9.05 -38.66 -13.38
N THR A 254 -10.01 -38.59 -12.46
CA THR A 254 -9.76 -38.94 -11.05
C THR A 254 -9.51 -40.43 -10.90
N THR A 255 -10.32 -41.29 -11.51
CA THR A 255 -10.09 -42.75 -11.52
C THR A 255 -8.68 -43.07 -12.01
N VAL A 256 -8.29 -42.61 -13.19
CA VAL A 256 -6.92 -42.86 -13.71
C VAL A 256 -5.84 -42.28 -12.79
N GLY A 257 -6.00 -41.03 -12.35
CA GLY A 257 -5.00 -40.37 -11.50
C GLY A 257 -4.79 -41.05 -10.15
N THR A 258 -5.87 -41.54 -9.53
CA THR A 258 -5.78 -42.27 -8.26
C THR A 258 -5.37 -43.74 -8.44
N ASP A 259 -5.60 -44.37 -9.60
CA ASP A 259 -5.07 -45.70 -9.92
C ASP A 259 -3.55 -45.69 -10.07
N ILE A 260 -3.01 -44.62 -10.66
CA ILE A 260 -1.56 -44.41 -10.73
C ILE A 260 -0.97 -44.33 -9.31
N ALA A 261 -1.60 -43.59 -8.40
CA ALA A 261 -1.17 -43.55 -7.00
C ALA A 261 -1.30 -44.92 -6.31
N GLY A 262 -2.33 -45.69 -6.67
CA GLY A 262 -2.54 -47.06 -6.22
C GLY A 262 -1.50 -48.07 -6.73
N SER A 263 -0.81 -47.78 -7.83
CA SER A 263 0.22 -48.66 -8.39
C SER A 263 1.54 -48.68 -7.62
N ILE A 264 1.73 -47.75 -6.66
CA ILE A 264 2.97 -47.65 -5.89
C ILE A 264 3.13 -48.89 -4.99
N PRO A 265 4.25 -49.64 -5.09
CA PRO A 265 4.49 -50.79 -4.23
C PRO A 265 4.45 -50.41 -2.74
N ALA A 266 3.93 -51.32 -1.91
CA ALA A 266 3.75 -51.20 -0.46
C ALA A 266 2.73 -50.14 0.03
N ILE A 267 2.71 -48.93 -0.54
CA ILE A 267 1.86 -47.83 -0.05
C ILE A 267 0.63 -47.54 -0.91
N GLY A 268 0.52 -48.11 -2.11
CA GLY A 268 -0.55 -47.83 -3.06
C GLY A 268 -1.96 -48.16 -2.54
N ASN A 269 -2.13 -49.32 -1.89
CA ASN A 269 -3.41 -49.68 -1.28
C ASN A 269 -3.84 -48.70 -0.18
N LEU A 270 -2.88 -48.25 0.64
CA LEU A 270 -3.15 -47.24 1.66
C LEU A 270 -3.55 -45.90 1.02
N ALA A 271 -2.88 -45.50 -0.07
CA ALA A 271 -3.21 -44.29 -0.82
C ALA A 271 -4.62 -44.35 -1.40
N LEU A 272 -5.04 -45.49 -1.97
CA LEU A 272 -6.42 -45.67 -2.49
C LEU A 272 -7.46 -45.59 -1.37
N VAL A 273 -7.25 -46.29 -0.26
CA VAL A 273 -8.18 -46.26 0.88
C VAL A 273 -8.27 -44.85 1.48
N PHE A 274 -7.16 -44.11 1.53
CA PHE A 274 -7.12 -42.73 2.02
C PHE A 274 -7.81 -41.75 1.04
N LEU A 275 -7.58 -41.88 -0.26
CA LEU A 275 -8.13 -40.96 -1.25
C LEU A 275 -9.60 -41.25 -1.59
N ARG A 276 -9.95 -42.52 -1.80
CA ARG A 276 -11.26 -42.95 -2.33
C ARG A 276 -12.21 -43.55 -1.31
N VAL A 277 -11.74 -43.95 -0.13
CA VAL A 277 -12.48 -44.77 0.86
C VAL A 277 -12.76 -46.21 0.38
N GLY A 278 -12.21 -46.60 -0.77
CA GLY A 278 -12.43 -47.91 -1.37
C GLY A 278 -11.72 -48.03 -2.70
N TRP A 279 -12.11 -49.01 -3.50
CA TRP A 279 -11.49 -49.29 -4.79
C TRP A 279 -12.04 -48.40 -5.92
N ASN A 280 -13.29 -47.95 -5.80
CA ASN A 280 -13.96 -47.13 -6.79
C ASN A 280 -14.06 -45.68 -6.34
N VAL A 281 -14.16 -44.76 -7.31
CA VAL A 281 -14.45 -43.35 -7.05
C VAL A 281 -15.94 -43.22 -6.74
N THR A 282 -16.25 -42.66 -5.57
CA THR A 282 -17.63 -42.54 -5.05
C THR A 282 -17.90 -41.15 -4.49
N ASP A 283 -19.13 -40.90 -4.05
CA ASP A 283 -19.52 -39.68 -3.31
C ASP A 283 -18.58 -39.35 -2.12
N GLN A 284 -18.11 -40.38 -1.42
CA GLN A 284 -17.16 -40.21 -0.32
C GLN A 284 -15.77 -39.76 -0.81
N THR A 285 -15.37 -40.16 -2.01
CA THR A 285 -14.14 -39.65 -2.64
C THR A 285 -14.26 -38.15 -2.89
N LEU A 286 -15.41 -37.70 -3.41
CA LEU A 286 -15.66 -36.30 -3.70
C LEU A 286 -15.57 -35.42 -2.44
N SER A 287 -16.24 -35.83 -1.36
CA SER A 287 -16.22 -35.07 -0.10
C SER A 287 -14.81 -34.99 0.52
N ARG A 288 -14.01 -36.06 0.44
CA ARG A 288 -12.59 -36.04 0.86
C ARG A 288 -11.75 -35.09 0.02
N PHE A 289 -11.89 -35.15 -1.31
CA PHE A 289 -11.17 -34.26 -2.21
C PHE A 289 -11.56 -32.80 -2.00
N TYR A 290 -12.84 -32.52 -1.74
CA TYR A 290 -13.29 -31.18 -1.38
C TYR A 290 -12.63 -30.69 -0.08
N ALA A 291 -12.59 -31.50 0.97
CA ALA A 291 -11.92 -31.15 2.23
C ALA A 291 -10.40 -30.96 2.06
N LEU A 292 -9.76 -31.83 1.26
CA LEU A 292 -8.34 -31.71 0.92
C LEU A 292 -8.06 -30.40 0.16
N HIS A 293 -8.85 -30.11 -0.86
CA HIS A 293 -8.67 -28.95 -1.73
C HIS A 293 -8.96 -27.62 -1.04
N SER A 294 -10.00 -27.56 -0.20
CA SER A 294 -10.47 -26.30 0.41
C SER A 294 -9.85 -25.99 1.77
N ILE A 295 -9.34 -26.99 2.50
CA ILE A 295 -8.83 -26.82 3.87
C ILE A 295 -7.38 -27.27 3.99
N VAL A 296 -7.11 -28.55 3.73
CA VAL A 296 -5.80 -29.15 4.05
C VAL A 296 -4.68 -28.57 3.18
N LEU A 297 -4.87 -28.56 1.86
CA LEU A 297 -3.86 -28.05 0.92
C LEU A 297 -3.59 -26.55 1.10
N PRO A 298 -4.60 -25.67 1.29
CA PRO A 298 -4.36 -24.25 1.57
C PRO A 298 -3.53 -24.02 2.83
N LEU A 299 -3.83 -24.72 3.93
CA LEU A 299 -3.09 -24.56 5.18
C LEU A 299 -1.63 -24.98 5.06
N ILE A 300 -1.37 -26.15 4.47
CA ILE A 300 -0.02 -26.65 4.24
C ILE A 300 0.76 -25.71 3.32
N THR A 301 0.12 -25.23 2.25
CA THR A 301 0.75 -24.35 1.27
C THR A 301 1.08 -22.99 1.86
N VAL A 302 0.18 -22.40 2.65
CA VAL A 302 0.46 -21.13 3.37
C VAL A 302 1.64 -21.29 4.31
N ALA A 303 1.73 -22.40 5.06
CA ALA A 303 2.85 -22.65 5.98
C ALA A 303 4.19 -22.75 5.24
N ILE A 304 4.26 -23.54 4.17
CA ILE A 304 5.50 -23.73 3.39
C ILE A 304 5.85 -22.45 2.62
N MET A 305 4.86 -21.74 2.07
CA MET A 305 5.06 -20.46 1.40
C MET A 305 5.60 -19.40 2.37
N GLY A 306 5.13 -19.38 3.62
CA GLY A 306 5.67 -18.53 4.68
C GLY A 306 7.16 -18.82 4.94
N ALA A 307 7.54 -20.09 5.05
CA ALA A 307 8.93 -20.51 5.20
C ALA A 307 9.78 -20.12 3.96
N HIS A 308 9.24 -20.32 2.75
CA HIS A 308 9.88 -19.97 1.49
C HIS A 308 10.19 -18.45 1.43
N PHE A 309 9.20 -17.60 1.71
CA PHE A 309 9.40 -16.15 1.73
C PHE A 309 10.36 -15.69 2.82
N LEU A 310 10.32 -16.32 4.00
CA LEU A 310 11.26 -16.02 5.07
C LEU A 310 12.71 -16.29 4.65
N MET A 311 12.99 -17.41 3.97
CA MET A 311 14.31 -17.75 3.46
C MET A 311 14.79 -16.76 2.39
N VAL A 312 13.94 -16.44 1.40
CA VAL A 312 14.22 -15.41 0.39
C VAL A 312 14.55 -14.08 1.06
N ARG A 313 13.78 -13.71 2.09
CA ARG A 313 13.99 -12.47 2.82
C ARG A 313 15.26 -12.47 3.67
N ARG A 314 15.66 -13.60 4.26
CA ARG A 314 16.92 -13.70 5.02
C ARG A 314 18.14 -13.68 4.11
N GLN A 315 18.13 -14.45 3.02
CA GLN A 315 19.31 -14.68 2.17
C GLN A 315 19.45 -13.68 1.02
N GLY A 316 18.38 -12.95 0.67
CA GLY A 316 18.39 -11.99 -0.42
C GLY A 316 18.37 -12.62 -1.81
N VAL A 317 18.20 -11.78 -2.83
CA VAL A 317 18.07 -12.21 -4.22
C VAL A 317 19.45 -12.38 -4.84
N LYS A 318 19.71 -13.54 -5.47
CA LYS A 318 20.98 -13.81 -6.18
C LYS A 318 21.20 -12.83 -7.34
N LYS A 319 22.42 -12.31 -7.49
CA LYS A 319 22.87 -11.58 -8.68
C LYS A 319 22.80 -12.49 -9.92
N PRO A 320 22.38 -11.99 -11.10
CA PRO A 320 22.50 -12.74 -12.35
C PRO A 320 23.94 -13.23 -12.54
N LEU A 321 24.09 -14.36 -13.26
CA LEU A 321 25.41 -14.82 -13.70
C LEU A 321 26.04 -13.77 -14.61
#